data_AF-A0A520CG13-F1
#
_entry.id   AF-A0A520CG13-F1
#
_cell.length_a   1.000
_cell.length_b   1.000
_cell.length_c   1.000
_cell.angle_alpha   90.00
_cell.angle_beta   90.00
_cell.angle_gamma   90.00
#
_symmetry.space_group_name_H-M   'P 1'
#
loop_
_entity.id
_entity.type
_entity.pdbx_description
1 polymer ?
#
loop_
_entity_poly.entity_id
_entity_poly.type
_entity_poly.pdbx_seq_one_letter_code
_entity_poly.pdbx_strand_id
1 'polypeptide(L)'
;MVKYLRFLLFPFSILYGLIILIRNKMYDWNLLKSHQFDLPVICVGNLVLGGAGKTPTTEYLVKLLDGYKIAILSRGYGRKTKGYLLADELATAETIGDEPLQYFQKFKHVTVAVCEDRVYGIKQLEAKHDVILLDDAYQHRAVKAGFNLLLFDYASTRKFQLMLPAGNLREPWSNYD
;
A
#
# COMPACT_ATOMS: atom_id res chain seq x y z
N MET A 1 20.04 23.59 5.11
CA MET A 1 19.54 24.30 3.92
C MET A 1 18.19 23.74 3.42
N VAL A 2 18.09 22.45 3.06
CA VAL A 2 16.83 21.82 2.59
C VAL A 2 15.65 21.90 3.59
N LYS A 3 15.94 21.82 4.90
CA LYS A 3 14.92 21.84 5.96
C LYS A 3 14.15 23.17 6.06
N TYR A 4 14.83 24.29 5.79
CA TYR A 4 14.21 25.63 5.78
C TYR A 4 13.40 25.87 4.51
N LEU A 5 13.84 25.31 3.38
CA LEU A 5 13.09 25.37 2.13
C LEU A 5 11.73 24.64 2.23
N ARG A 6 11.64 23.58 3.04
CA ARG A 6 10.39 22.86 3.30
C ARG A 6 9.35 23.70 4.06
N PHE A 7 9.75 24.69 4.85
CA PHE A 7 8.80 25.56 5.54
C PHE A 7 8.03 26.46 4.56
N LEU A 8 8.64 26.87 3.45
CA LEU A 8 7.93 27.57 2.38
C LEU A 8 6.83 26.71 1.73
N LEU A 9 6.95 25.38 1.84
CA LEU A 9 5.96 24.43 1.32
C LEU A 9 4.83 24.13 2.33
N PHE A 10 4.85 24.73 3.51
CA PHE A 10 3.85 24.50 4.55
C PHE A 10 2.42 24.82 4.11
N PRO A 11 2.12 25.94 3.40
CA PRO A 11 0.76 26.20 2.92
C PRO A 11 0.22 25.10 2.00
N PHE A 12 1.08 24.55 1.13
CA PHE A 12 0.72 23.43 0.27
C PHE A 12 0.44 22.14 1.06
N SER A 13 1.07 22.00 2.23
CA SER A 13 0.86 20.84 3.10
C SER A 13 -0.48 20.90 3.84
N ILE A 14 -0.93 22.10 4.19
CA ILE A 14 -2.28 22.32 4.73
C ILE A 14 -3.31 21.96 3.66
N LEU A 15 -3.14 22.45 2.44
CA LEU A 15 -4.05 22.14 1.33
C LEU A 15 -4.10 20.64 1.03
N TYR A 16 -2.94 20.00 0.94
CA TYR A 16 -2.84 18.54 0.76
C TYR A 16 -3.55 17.80 1.90
N GLY A 17 -3.28 18.16 3.15
CA GLY A 17 -3.93 17.57 4.32
C GLY A 17 -5.45 17.72 4.27
N LEU A 18 -5.97 18.90 3.89
CA LEU A 18 -7.40 19.16 3.76
C LEU A 18 -8.04 18.26 2.69
N ILE A 19 -7.41 18.11 1.52
CA ILE A 19 -7.90 17.24 0.44
C ILE A 19 -7.99 15.78 0.92
N ILE A 20 -6.95 15.31 1.62
CA ILE A 20 -6.93 13.95 2.18
C ILE A 20 -8.01 13.76 3.24
N LEU A 21 -8.18 14.73 4.15
CA LEU A 21 -9.24 14.71 5.16
C LEU A 21 -10.63 14.65 4.54
N ILE A 22 -10.92 15.49 3.54
CA ILE A 22 -12.19 15.50 2.81
C ILE A 22 -12.42 14.13 2.14
N ARG A 23 -11.42 13.62 1.41
CA ARG A 23 -11.50 12.30 0.76
C ARG A 23 -11.82 11.21 1.78
N ASN A 24 -11.14 11.22 2.92
CA ASN A 24 -11.36 10.22 3.97
C ASN A 24 -12.75 10.34 4.60
N LYS A 25 -13.25 11.56 4.84
CA LYS A 25 -14.63 11.77 5.29
C LYS A 25 -15.67 11.30 4.27
N MET A 26 -15.41 11.45 2.98
CA MET A 26 -16.29 10.90 1.94
C MET A 26 -16.37 9.37 1.99
N TYR A 27 -15.28 8.68 2.33
CA TYR A 27 -15.31 7.23 2.59
C TYR A 27 -16.04 6.90 3.90
N ASP A 28 -15.79 7.64 4.99
CA ASP A 28 -16.45 7.42 6.29
C ASP A 28 -17.97 7.61 6.20
N TRP A 29 -18.41 8.58 5.40
CA TRP A 29 -19.84 8.84 5.13
C TRP A 29 -20.43 7.93 4.06
N ASN A 30 -19.69 6.93 3.57
CA ASN A 30 -20.11 6.01 2.50
C ASN A 30 -20.52 6.71 1.19
N LEU A 31 -20.06 7.95 0.95
CA LEU A 31 -20.26 8.64 -0.32
C LEU A 31 -19.39 8.03 -1.43
N LEU A 32 -18.19 7.56 -1.06
CA LEU A 32 -17.32 6.78 -1.92
C LEU A 32 -17.49 5.29 -1.63
N LYS A 33 -17.56 4.49 -2.69
CA LYS A 33 -17.76 3.04 -2.57
C LYS A 33 -16.49 2.35 -2.08
N SER A 34 -16.67 1.47 -1.10
CA SER A 34 -15.66 0.54 -0.62
C SER A 34 -16.12 -0.89 -0.92
N HIS A 35 -15.19 -1.75 -1.30
CA HIS A 35 -15.47 -3.14 -1.66
C HIS A 35 -14.91 -4.08 -0.59
N GLN A 36 -15.76 -5.00 -0.16
CA GLN A 36 -15.37 -6.15 0.68
C GLN A 36 -15.31 -7.40 -0.20
N PHE A 37 -14.52 -8.37 0.23
CA PHE A 37 -14.28 -9.61 -0.50
C PHE A 37 -14.52 -10.81 0.42
N ASP A 38 -14.86 -11.95 -0.18
CA ASP A 38 -15.23 -13.18 0.53
C ASP A 38 -14.02 -14.02 0.98
N LEU A 39 -12.80 -13.53 0.73
CA LEU A 39 -11.55 -14.10 1.23
C LEU A 39 -10.77 -13.11 2.11
N PRO A 40 -9.90 -13.60 3.00
CA PRO A 40 -8.98 -12.78 3.77
C PRO A 40 -8.11 -11.87 2.88
N VAL A 41 -8.26 -10.56 3.07
CA VAL A 41 -7.39 -9.53 2.49
C VAL A 41 -6.62 -8.86 3.62
N ILE A 42 -5.29 -8.99 3.61
CA ILE A 42 -4.40 -8.38 4.59
C ILE A 42 -3.65 -7.23 3.92
N CYS A 43 -3.86 -6.01 4.39
CA CYS A 43 -3.16 -4.84 3.88
C CYS A 43 -1.93 -4.53 4.73
N VAL A 44 -0.76 -4.43 4.10
CA VAL A 44 0.47 -3.94 4.72
C VAL A 44 0.76 -2.55 4.15
N GLY A 45 0.90 -1.55 5.01
CA GLY A 45 1.25 -0.20 4.55
C GLY A 45 1.86 0.67 5.62
N ASN A 46 2.16 1.91 5.25
CA ASN A 46 2.76 2.90 6.15
C ASN A 46 2.22 4.31 5.86
N LEU A 47 2.31 5.17 6.87
CA LEU A 47 1.83 6.56 6.76
C LEU A 47 2.84 7.52 6.14
N VAL A 48 4.11 7.14 6.07
CA VAL A 48 5.22 8.06 5.77
C VAL A 48 5.90 7.65 4.46
N LEU A 49 6.38 8.61 3.68
CA LEU A 49 7.31 8.35 2.58
C LEU A 49 8.66 7.87 3.15
N GLY A 50 9.07 6.66 2.77
CA GLY A 50 10.31 6.03 3.19
C GLY A 50 10.13 4.55 3.54
N GLY A 51 11.23 3.87 3.86
CA GLY A 51 11.22 2.48 4.26
C GLY A 51 10.69 2.32 5.70
N ALA A 52 9.47 1.82 5.85
CA ALA A 52 8.88 1.49 7.16
C ALA A 52 8.92 -0.02 7.47
N GLY A 53 9.76 -0.80 6.77
CA GLY A 53 9.83 -2.24 6.97
C GLY A 53 8.67 -3.03 6.34
N LYS A 54 8.00 -2.48 5.31
CA LYS A 54 6.93 -3.17 4.57
C LYS A 54 7.41 -4.49 3.98
N THR A 55 8.52 -4.48 3.23
CA THR A 55 9.05 -5.68 2.57
C THR A 55 9.38 -6.80 3.57
N PRO A 56 10.14 -6.58 4.66
CA PRO A 56 10.34 -7.61 5.68
C PRO A 56 9.03 -8.11 6.32
N THR A 57 8.04 -7.23 6.51
CA THR A 57 6.75 -7.60 7.10
C THR A 57 5.94 -8.48 6.15
N THR A 58 5.86 -8.11 4.87
CA THR A 58 5.19 -8.92 3.84
C THR A 58 5.87 -10.27 3.71
N GLU A 59 7.21 -10.33 3.72
CA GLU A 59 7.96 -11.59 3.72
C GLU A 59 7.67 -12.45 4.96
N TYR A 60 7.52 -11.83 6.13
CA TYR A 60 7.15 -12.53 7.35
C TYR A 60 5.74 -13.12 7.25
N LEU A 61 4.77 -12.36 6.72
CA LEU A 61 3.41 -12.84 6.50
C LEU A 61 3.35 -14.02 5.53
N VAL A 62 4.12 -13.97 4.44
CA VAL A 62 4.23 -15.10 3.50
C VAL A 62 4.68 -16.36 4.23
N LYS A 63 5.71 -16.26 5.08
CA LYS A 63 6.21 -17.41 5.85
C LYS A 63 5.24 -17.87 6.94
N LEU A 64 4.55 -16.93 7.58
CA LEU A 64 3.59 -17.24 8.65
C LEU A 64 2.36 -17.97 8.12
N LEU A 65 1.96 -17.65 6.89
CA LEU A 65 0.81 -18.23 6.19
C LEU A 65 1.23 -19.36 5.25
N ASP A 66 2.35 -20.02 5.52
CA ASP A 66 2.79 -21.19 4.77
C ASP A 66 1.71 -22.28 4.81
N GLY A 67 1.44 -22.89 3.66
CA GLY A 67 0.33 -23.84 3.46
C GLY A 67 -0.96 -23.24 2.89
N TYR A 68 -1.10 -21.92 2.81
CA TYR A 68 -2.19 -21.27 2.07
C TYR A 68 -1.77 -20.88 0.65
N LYS A 69 -2.72 -20.80 -0.29
CA LYS A 69 -2.49 -20.21 -1.62
C LYS A 69 -2.48 -18.69 -1.52
N ILE A 70 -1.29 -18.12 -1.39
CA ILE A 70 -1.09 -16.68 -1.20
C ILE A 70 -0.96 -15.96 -2.55
N ALA A 71 -1.61 -14.81 -2.69
CA ALA A 71 -1.25 -13.82 -3.70
C ALA A 71 -0.81 -12.48 -3.08
N ILE A 72 0.27 -11.91 -3.59
CA ILE A 72 0.69 -10.54 -3.29
C ILE A 72 0.20 -9.64 -4.43
N LEU A 73 -0.57 -8.60 -4.09
CA LEU A 73 -0.99 -7.57 -5.02
C LEU A 73 -0.34 -6.24 -4.66
N SER A 74 0.56 -5.78 -5.54
CA SER A 74 1.25 -4.50 -5.39
C SER A 74 0.84 -3.50 -6.48
N ARG A 75 1.29 -2.25 -6.38
CA ARG A 75 1.03 -1.20 -7.38
C ARG A 75 2.01 -1.32 -8.53
N GLY A 76 3.19 -1.87 -8.24
CA GLY A 76 4.34 -1.85 -9.14
C GLY A 76 4.81 -0.42 -9.37
N TYR A 77 5.17 0.28 -8.29
CA TYR A 77 5.65 1.66 -8.38
C TYR A 77 6.87 1.74 -9.32
N GLY A 78 6.87 2.73 -10.22
CA GLY A 78 7.95 2.93 -11.19
C GLY A 78 7.90 2.03 -12.43
N ARG A 79 6.96 1.09 -12.54
CA ARG A 79 6.82 0.25 -13.74
C ARG A 79 6.31 1.06 -14.95
N LYS A 80 6.65 0.60 -16.16
CA LYS A 80 6.22 1.16 -17.45
C LYS A 80 4.87 0.60 -17.94
N THR A 81 4.50 -0.60 -17.48
CA THR A 81 3.21 -1.23 -17.82
C THR A 81 2.06 -0.58 -17.03
N LYS A 82 0.82 -0.86 -17.44
CA LYS A 82 -0.40 -0.35 -16.79
C LYS A 82 -1.43 -1.46 -16.68
N GLY A 83 -2.36 -1.32 -15.73
CA GLY A 83 -3.44 -2.27 -15.53
C GLY A 83 -2.98 -3.53 -14.82
N TYR A 84 -3.83 -4.55 -14.81
CA TYR A 84 -3.50 -5.82 -14.18
C TYR A 84 -2.43 -6.58 -14.98
N LEU A 85 -1.38 -7.00 -14.29
CA LEU A 85 -0.36 -7.89 -14.84
C LEU A 85 0.04 -8.92 -13.77
N LEU A 86 0.05 -10.18 -14.18
CA LEU A 86 0.56 -11.29 -13.38
C LEU A 86 2.06 -11.42 -13.64
N ALA A 87 2.87 -11.56 -12.60
CA ALA A 87 4.30 -11.80 -12.77
C ALA A 87 4.55 -13.19 -13.37
N ASP A 88 5.44 -13.24 -14.36
CA ASP A 88 5.89 -14.45 -15.03
C ASP A 88 7.42 -14.50 -15.08
N GLU A 89 7.99 -15.53 -15.71
CA GLU A 89 9.45 -15.70 -15.81
C GLU A 89 10.16 -14.57 -16.58
N LEU A 90 9.42 -13.81 -17.39
CA LEU A 90 9.93 -12.66 -18.14
C LEU A 90 9.77 -11.34 -17.37
N ALA A 91 9.23 -11.40 -16.16
CA ALA A 91 9.01 -10.21 -15.35
C ALA A 91 10.33 -9.52 -14.99
N THR A 92 10.35 -8.21 -15.22
CA THR A 92 11.44 -7.29 -14.88
C THR A 92 10.94 -6.13 -14.02
N ALA A 93 11.88 -5.38 -13.43
CA ALA A 93 11.56 -4.19 -12.65
C ALA A 93 10.82 -3.14 -13.48
N GLU A 94 11.14 -3.02 -14.77
CA GLU A 94 10.40 -2.12 -15.66
C GLU A 94 8.96 -2.58 -15.90
N THR A 95 8.69 -3.88 -15.84
CA THR A 95 7.34 -4.43 -16.10
C THR A 95 6.46 -4.48 -14.87
N ILE A 96 6.99 -4.84 -13.69
CA ILE A 96 6.21 -5.04 -12.47
C ILE A 96 6.70 -4.20 -11.29
N GLY A 97 7.81 -3.48 -11.41
CA GLY A 97 8.44 -2.74 -10.32
C GLY A 97 9.44 -3.56 -9.51
N ASP A 98 10.30 -2.88 -8.76
CA ASP A 98 11.38 -3.52 -7.99
C ASP A 98 10.86 -4.40 -6.83
N GLU A 99 9.96 -3.88 -5.99
CA GLU A 99 9.41 -4.62 -4.85
C GLU A 99 8.63 -5.88 -5.29
N PRO A 100 7.73 -5.82 -6.29
CA PRO A 100 7.03 -7.02 -6.77
C PRO A 100 7.96 -8.04 -7.40
N LEU A 101 8.97 -7.59 -8.15
CA LEU A 101 9.98 -8.48 -8.70
C LEU A 101 10.76 -9.21 -7.60
N GLN A 102 11.13 -8.50 -6.53
CA GLN A 102 11.81 -9.11 -5.39
C GLN A 102 10.97 -10.22 -4.76
N TYR A 103 9.67 -10.00 -4.53
CA TYR A 103 8.78 -11.05 -4.00
C TYR A 103 8.70 -12.25 -4.94
N PHE A 104 8.52 -12.00 -6.24
CA PHE A 104 8.38 -13.05 -7.27
C PHE A 104 9.66 -13.88 -7.42
N GLN A 105 10.83 -13.26 -7.29
CA GLN A 105 12.11 -13.96 -7.32
C GLN A 105 12.31 -14.82 -6.07
N LYS A 106 11.90 -14.32 -4.90
CA LYS A 106 12.13 -14.96 -3.61
C LYS A 106 11.15 -16.08 -3.29
N PHE A 107 9.88 -15.95 -3.67
CA PHE A 107 8.81 -16.88 -3.31
C PHE A 107 8.15 -17.50 -4.54
N LYS A 108 8.71 -18.60 -5.03
CA LYS A 108 8.23 -19.29 -6.24
C LYS A 108 6.84 -19.92 -6.12
N HIS A 109 6.37 -20.14 -4.91
CA HIS A 109 5.05 -20.70 -4.62
C HIS A 109 3.98 -19.61 -4.38
N VAL A 110 4.36 -18.33 -4.37
CA VAL A 110 3.45 -17.21 -4.15
C VAL A 110 3.15 -16.52 -5.47
N THR A 111 1.87 -16.29 -5.73
CA THR A 111 1.44 -15.50 -6.88
C THR A 111 1.75 -14.03 -6.64
N VAL A 112 2.43 -13.36 -7.57
CA VAL A 112 2.66 -11.92 -7.50
C VAL A 112 1.98 -11.24 -8.68
N ALA A 113 1.16 -10.24 -8.40
CA ALA A 113 0.49 -9.44 -9.41
C ALA A 113 0.60 -7.95 -9.10
N VAL A 114 0.42 -7.13 -10.13
CA VAL A 114 0.48 -5.68 -10.03
C VAL A 114 -0.70 -5.04 -10.74
N CYS A 115 -1.38 -4.10 -10.07
CA CYS A 115 -2.53 -3.40 -10.61
C CYS A 115 -2.79 -2.09 -9.86
N GLU A 116 -2.92 -0.95 -10.55
CA GLU A 116 -3.23 0.33 -9.89
C GLU A 116 -4.61 0.32 -9.21
N ASP A 117 -5.59 -0.35 -9.83
CA ASP A 117 -6.89 -0.60 -9.24
C ASP A 117 -6.84 -1.87 -8.39
N ARG A 118 -6.76 -1.68 -7.08
CA ARG A 118 -6.72 -2.78 -6.12
C ARG A 118 -7.99 -3.62 -6.12
N VAL A 119 -9.15 -3.00 -6.32
CA VAL A 119 -10.42 -3.74 -6.35
C VAL A 119 -10.43 -4.67 -7.55
N TYR A 120 -10.06 -4.14 -8.72
CA TYR A 120 -9.96 -4.95 -9.93
C TYR A 120 -8.92 -6.06 -9.78
N GLY A 121 -7.73 -5.76 -9.28
CA GLY A 121 -6.68 -6.75 -9.07
C GLY A 121 -7.07 -7.88 -8.12
N ILE A 122 -7.77 -7.57 -7.02
CA ILE A 122 -8.27 -8.59 -6.09
C ILE A 122 -9.27 -9.51 -6.80
N LYS A 123 -10.21 -8.96 -7.57
CA LYS A 123 -11.20 -9.76 -8.34
C LYS A 123 -10.57 -10.73 -9.32
N GLN A 124 -9.41 -10.41 -9.89
CA GLN A 124 -8.69 -11.34 -10.77
C GLN A 124 -8.05 -12.51 -10.00
N LEU A 125 -7.78 -12.33 -8.71
CA LEU A 125 -7.05 -13.28 -7.88
C LEU A 125 -7.97 -14.09 -6.95
N GLU A 126 -9.12 -13.56 -6.55
CA GLU A 126 -9.96 -14.09 -5.46
C GLU A 126 -10.40 -15.56 -5.66
N ALA A 127 -10.64 -15.98 -6.90
CA ALA A 127 -11.12 -17.34 -7.19
C ALA A 127 -10.04 -18.43 -7.06
N LYS A 128 -8.75 -18.06 -6.99
CA LYS A 128 -7.61 -19.01 -7.05
C LYS A 128 -6.75 -19.03 -5.80
N HIS A 129 -7.01 -18.15 -4.83
CA HIS A 129 -6.16 -17.91 -3.68
C HIS A 129 -6.98 -17.94 -2.40
N ASP A 130 -6.34 -18.37 -1.31
CA ASP A 130 -6.96 -18.43 0.01
C ASP A 130 -6.77 -17.10 0.76
N VAL A 131 -5.72 -16.35 0.44
CA VAL A 131 -5.39 -15.06 1.08
C VAL A 131 -4.69 -14.12 0.09
N ILE A 132 -5.04 -12.84 0.17
CA ILE A 132 -4.39 -11.78 -0.60
C ILE A 132 -3.67 -10.81 0.34
N LEU A 133 -2.38 -10.62 0.12
CA LEU A 133 -1.55 -9.61 0.76
C LEU A 133 -1.48 -8.37 -0.13
N LEU A 134 -1.99 -7.24 0.34
CA LEU A 134 -1.87 -5.97 -0.36
C LEU A 134 -0.63 -5.23 0.10
N ASP A 135 0.24 -4.93 -0.85
CA ASP A 135 1.45 -4.16 -0.60
C ASP A 135 1.22 -2.66 -0.85
N ASP A 136 1.55 -1.86 0.16
CA ASP A 136 1.38 -0.40 0.23
C ASP A 136 -0.03 0.11 -0.09
N ALA A 137 -1.06 -0.63 0.33
CA ALA A 137 -2.44 -0.32 -0.02
C ALA A 137 -3.22 0.43 1.07
N TYR A 138 -2.56 0.94 2.12
CA TYR A 138 -3.27 1.53 3.26
C TYR A 138 -4.09 2.77 2.88
N GLN A 139 -3.63 3.55 1.90
CA GLN A 139 -4.39 4.70 1.38
C GLN A 139 -5.53 4.30 0.43
N HIS A 140 -5.58 3.04 -0.02
CA HIS A 140 -6.60 2.55 -0.95
C HIS A 140 -7.90 2.16 -0.22
N ARG A 141 -8.61 3.16 0.33
CA ARG A 141 -9.87 2.96 1.06
C ARG A 141 -11.02 2.38 0.22
N ALA A 142 -10.89 2.34 -1.12
CA ALA A 142 -11.80 1.60 -1.99
C ALA A 142 -11.80 0.09 -1.71
N VAL A 143 -10.74 -0.44 -1.06
CA VAL A 143 -10.69 -1.82 -0.56
C VAL A 143 -10.88 -1.82 0.95
N LYS A 144 -11.89 -2.55 1.41
CA LYS A 144 -12.09 -2.85 2.82
C LYS A 144 -11.37 -4.16 3.15
N ALA A 145 -10.09 -4.05 3.50
CA ALA A 145 -9.29 -5.19 3.94
C ALA A 145 -9.85 -5.76 5.25
N GLY A 146 -9.77 -7.09 5.41
CA GLY A 146 -10.18 -7.76 6.64
C GLY A 146 -9.21 -7.54 7.80
N PHE A 147 -7.94 -7.27 7.48
CA PHE A 147 -6.91 -6.94 8.47
C PHE A 147 -5.93 -5.91 7.91
N ASN A 148 -5.63 -4.87 8.67
CA ASN A 148 -4.71 -3.80 8.28
C ASN A 148 -3.50 -3.76 9.22
N LEU A 149 -2.31 -3.96 8.66
CA LEU A 149 -1.02 -3.81 9.33
C LEU A 149 -0.39 -2.48 8.94
N LEU A 150 -0.44 -1.53 9.87
CA LEU A 150 0.18 -0.23 9.69
C LEU A 150 1.56 -0.18 10.34
N LEU A 151 2.57 0.10 9.52
CA LEU A 151 3.96 0.17 9.92
C LEU A 151 4.42 1.62 10.05
N PHE A 152 5.17 1.90 11.11
CA PHE A 152 5.80 3.19 11.34
C PHE A 152 7.13 3.00 12.06
N ASP A 153 8.09 3.85 11.74
CA ASP A 153 9.36 3.90 12.47
C ASP A 153 9.12 4.48 13.88
N TYR A 154 9.59 3.78 14.90
CA TYR A 154 9.49 4.21 16.29
C TYR A 154 10.15 5.57 16.53
N ALA A 155 11.29 5.86 15.90
CA ALA A 155 11.93 7.16 16.07
C ALA A 155 11.11 8.30 15.44
N SER A 156 10.23 7.96 14.49
CA SER A 156 9.40 8.90 13.75
C SER A 156 8.18 9.36 14.55
N THR A 157 7.67 8.55 15.48
CA THR A 157 6.53 8.89 16.36
C THR A 157 6.89 9.97 17.39
N ARG A 158 8.17 10.10 17.73
CA ARG A 158 8.69 11.09 18.68
C ARG A 158 8.96 12.46 18.07
N LYS A 159 8.75 12.61 16.75
CA LYS A 159 9.04 13.85 16.01
C LYS A 159 7.74 14.47 15.53
N PHE A 160 7.67 15.80 15.56
CA PHE A 160 6.60 16.49 14.87
C PHE A 160 6.69 16.19 13.37
N GLN A 161 5.61 15.68 12.80
CA GLN A 161 5.54 15.32 11.40
C GLN A 161 4.52 16.19 10.67
N LEU A 162 4.94 16.71 9.54
CA LEU A 162 4.09 17.45 8.63
C LEU A 162 3.60 16.54 7.50
N MET A 163 2.42 16.85 6.99
CA MET A 163 1.91 16.30 5.74
C MET A 163 2.84 16.68 4.58
N LEU A 164 2.79 15.89 3.51
CA LEU A 164 3.42 16.26 2.25
C LEU A 164 2.88 17.61 1.74
N PRO A 165 3.69 18.44 1.05
CA PRO A 165 5.11 18.22 0.72
C PRO A 165 6.12 18.77 1.76
N ALA A 166 5.70 19.47 2.82
CA ALA A 166 6.64 20.03 3.81
C ALA A 166 7.22 18.96 4.75
N GLY A 167 6.48 17.88 5.00
CA GLY A 167 6.96 16.70 5.70
C GLY A 167 6.87 15.45 4.85
N ASN A 168 6.77 14.29 5.50
CA ASN A 168 6.79 12.99 4.84
C ASN A 168 5.47 12.22 5.04
N LEU A 169 4.50 12.75 5.81
CA LEU A 169 3.22 12.06 6.03
C LEU A 169 2.33 12.12 4.78
N ARG A 170 1.85 10.95 4.37
CA ARG A 170 0.86 10.76 3.30
C ARG A 170 -0.57 10.91 3.82
N GLU A 171 -0.79 10.56 5.08
CA GLU A 171 -2.09 10.59 5.74
C GLU A 171 -1.95 11.20 7.16
N PRO A 172 -2.97 11.90 7.69
CA PRO A 172 -2.90 12.47 9.02
C PRO A 172 -3.05 11.40 10.11
N TRP A 173 -2.51 11.64 11.31
CA TRP A 173 -2.56 10.70 12.45
C TRP A 173 -3.97 10.42 13.01
N SER A 174 -4.94 11.29 12.72
CA SER A 174 -6.26 11.30 13.36
C SER A 174 -7.31 10.38 12.72
N ASN A 175 -6.95 9.57 11.73
CA ASN A 175 -7.91 8.76 10.96
C ASN A 175 -7.92 7.27 11.37
N TYR A 176 -7.39 6.95 12.56
CA TYR A 176 -7.06 5.57 12.94
C TYR A 176 -7.73 5.19 14.26
N ASP A 177 -9.03 4.91 14.19
CA ASP A 177 -9.81 4.17 15.19
C ASP A 177 -10.37 2.89 14.55
#